data_AF-A0A966FQU1-F1
#
_entry.id   AF-A0A966FQU1-F1
#
_cell.length_a   1.000
_cell.length_b   1.000
_cell.length_c   1.000
_cell.angle_alpha   90.00
_cell.angle_beta   90.00
_cell.angle_gamma   90.00
#
_symmetry.space_group_name_H-M   'P 1'
#
loop_
_entity.id
_entity.type
_entity.pdbx_description
1 polymer ?
#
loop_
_entity_poly.entity_id
_entity_poly.type
_entity_poly.pdbx_seq_one_letter_code
_entity_poly.pdbx_strand_id
1 'polypeptide(L)'
;MAFVASIVGRMMLALIFVVSGVIKLMHVGDTNAFIERTTTLPANLALPVGIFELVFGVFLAIGFMTRISSILLFGFTLATIVFFHNQLAEPPVLQLALRDLAIAGGLLMVFAYGQASGSVDIWRERERTRRAELRAAKAEARANGPAPAVATE
;
A
#
# COMPACT_ATOMS: atom_id res chain seq x y z
N MET A 1 12.17 11.90 9.75
CA MET A 1 10.85 11.86 10.44
C MET A 1 9.74 11.28 9.57
N ALA A 2 9.48 11.80 8.36
CA ALA A 2 8.39 11.31 7.48
C ALA A 2 8.45 9.81 7.12
N PHE A 3 9.66 9.24 6.98
CA PHE A 3 9.85 7.82 6.69
C PHE A 3 9.28 6.90 7.78
N VAL A 4 9.64 7.16 9.05
CA VAL A 4 9.16 6.38 10.20
C VAL A 4 7.64 6.49 10.31
N ALA A 5 7.09 7.71 10.19
CA ALA A 5 5.64 7.93 10.19
C ALA A 5 4.92 7.12 9.08
N SER A 6 5.49 7.05 7.87
CA SER A 6 4.91 6.25 6.78
C SER A 6 4.93 4.75 7.02
N ILE A 7 5.94 4.23 7.73
CA ILE A 7 6.01 2.80 8.08
C ILE A 7 4.99 2.50 9.16
N VAL A 8 4.93 3.32 10.20
CA VAL A 8 3.98 3.16 11.31
C VAL A 8 2.54 3.25 10.80
N GLY A 9 2.22 4.24 9.94
CA GLY A 9 0.89 4.37 9.34
C GLY A 9 0.49 3.15 8.50
N ARG A 10 1.42 2.60 7.70
CA ARG A 10 1.17 1.36 6.95
C ARG A 10 0.96 0.16 7.88
N MET A 11 1.73 0.05 8.95
CA MET A 11 1.55 -1.01 9.95
C MET A 11 0.17 -0.94 10.60
N MET A 12 -0.28 0.25 11.00
CA MET A 12 -1.59 0.42 11.62
C MET A 12 -2.72 0.05 10.66
N LEU A 13 -2.63 0.48 9.39
CA LEU A 13 -3.63 0.11 8.38
C LEU A 13 -3.62 -1.40 8.11
N ALA A 14 -2.44 -1.98 7.92
CA ALA A 14 -2.29 -3.40 7.64
C ALA A 14 -2.80 -4.28 8.79
N LEU A 15 -2.57 -3.87 10.04
CA LEU A 15 -3.02 -4.60 11.22
C LEU A 15 -4.54 -4.80 11.23
N ILE A 16 -5.31 -3.78 10.81
CA ILE A 16 -6.78 -3.88 10.75
C ILE A 16 -7.20 -5.01 9.80
N PHE A 17 -6.60 -5.09 8.61
CA PHE A 17 -6.90 -6.12 7.62
C PHE A 17 -6.45 -7.51 8.04
N VAL A 18 -5.27 -7.62 8.65
CA VAL A 18 -4.73 -8.89 9.16
C VAL A 18 -5.65 -9.46 10.23
N VAL A 19 -6.00 -8.64 11.23
CA VAL A 19 -6.88 -9.08 12.32
C VAL A 19 -8.28 -9.39 11.79
N SER A 20 -8.85 -8.54 10.92
CA SER A 20 -10.14 -8.78 10.24
C SER A 20 -10.15 -10.12 9.50
N GLY A 21 -9.12 -10.38 8.68
CA GLY A 21 -8.98 -11.62 7.91
C GLY A 21 -8.86 -12.86 8.79
N VAL A 22 -8.05 -12.82 9.86
CA VAL A 22 -7.94 -13.94 10.82
C VAL A 22 -9.27 -14.23 11.49
N ILE A 23 -10.00 -13.22 11.95
CA ILE A 23 -11.30 -13.40 12.60
C ILE A 23 -12.30 -14.07 11.65
N LYS A 24 -12.36 -13.61 10.40
CA LYS A 24 -13.22 -14.20 9.34
C LYS A 24 -12.85 -15.64 9.02
N LEU A 25 -11.55 -15.98 9.05
CA LEU A 25 -11.05 -17.34 8.84
C LEU A 25 -11.30 -18.27 10.02
N MET A 26 -11.34 -17.75 11.25
CA MET A 26 -11.68 -18.54 12.43
C MET A 26 -13.18 -18.78 12.56
N HIS A 27 -14.00 -17.79 12.16
CA HIS A 27 -15.46 -17.82 12.29
C HIS A 27 -16.14 -17.81 10.92
N VAL A 28 -15.72 -18.72 10.03
CA VAL A 28 -16.29 -18.82 8.68
C VAL A 28 -17.79 -19.10 8.73
N GLY A 29 -18.24 -19.97 9.65
CA GLY A 29 -19.66 -20.30 9.82
C GLY A 29 -20.52 -19.09 10.17
N ASP A 30 -20.08 -18.28 11.14
CA ASP A 30 -20.80 -17.07 11.56
C ASP A 30 -20.76 -15.99 10.48
N THR A 31 -19.64 -15.87 9.78
CA THR A 31 -19.49 -14.91 8.68
C THR A 31 -20.38 -15.29 7.49
N ASN A 32 -20.47 -16.58 7.15
CA ASN A 32 -21.39 -17.08 6.12
C ASN A 32 -22.84 -16.76 6.48
N ALA A 33 -23.24 -17.05 7.72
CA ALA A 33 -24.59 -16.77 8.19
C ALA A 33 -24.90 -15.28 8.22
N PHE A 34 -23.90 -14.43 8.49
CA PHE A 34 -24.04 -12.97 8.41
C PHE A 34 -24.22 -12.49 6.97
N ILE A 35 -23.41 -12.99 6.03
CA ILE A 35 -23.52 -12.63 4.60
C ILE A 35 -24.90 -13.01 4.04
N GLU A 36 -25.41 -14.21 4.34
CA GLU A 36 -26.74 -14.64 3.89
C GLU A 36 -27.87 -13.76 4.42
N ARG A 37 -27.73 -13.26 5.65
CA ARG A 37 -28.76 -12.42 6.30
C ARG A 37 -28.71 -10.98 5.83
N THR A 38 -27.53 -10.48 5.48
CA THR A 38 -27.30 -9.05 5.21
C THR A 38 -27.18 -8.73 3.72
N THR A 39 -26.86 -9.70 2.87
CA THR A 39 -26.64 -9.47 1.43
C THR A 39 -27.19 -10.61 0.58
N THR A 40 -27.49 -10.33 -0.69
CA THR A 40 -27.86 -11.34 -1.71
C THR A 40 -26.66 -12.13 -2.25
N LEU A 41 -25.48 -11.98 -1.64
CA LEU A 41 -24.24 -12.60 -2.08
C LEU A 41 -24.15 -14.05 -1.58
N PRO A 42 -23.53 -14.96 -2.36
CA PRO A 42 -23.27 -16.32 -1.95
C PRO A 42 -22.48 -16.41 -0.63
N ALA A 43 -22.96 -17.23 0.31
CA ALA A 43 -22.33 -17.40 1.63
C ALA A 43 -20.87 -17.89 1.55
N ASN A 44 -20.54 -18.67 0.51
CA ASN A 44 -19.20 -19.22 0.28
C ASN A 44 -18.12 -18.16 -0.01
N LEU A 45 -18.48 -16.86 -0.12
CA LEU A 45 -17.54 -15.77 -0.30
C LEU A 45 -16.75 -15.40 0.96
N ALA A 46 -17.20 -15.76 2.18
CA ALA A 46 -16.49 -15.37 3.40
C ALA A 46 -15.04 -15.87 3.44
N LEU A 47 -14.83 -17.11 2.98
CA LEU A 47 -13.52 -17.76 3.00
C LEU A 47 -12.53 -17.10 2.01
N PRO A 48 -12.84 -16.95 0.71
CA PRO A 48 -11.94 -16.25 -0.22
C PRO A 48 -11.75 -14.78 0.16
N VAL A 49 -12.75 -14.11 0.72
CA VAL A 49 -12.62 -12.73 1.22
C VAL A 49 -11.67 -12.65 2.42
N GLY A 50 -11.79 -13.55 3.39
CA GLY A 50 -10.91 -13.58 4.55
C GLY A 50 -9.46 -13.88 4.17
N ILE A 51 -9.23 -14.81 3.24
CA ILE A 51 -7.90 -15.08 2.68
C ILE A 51 -7.36 -13.83 1.96
N PHE A 52 -8.19 -13.18 1.15
CA PHE A 52 -7.82 -11.98 0.41
C PHE A 52 -7.37 -10.85 1.36
N GLU A 53 -8.18 -10.51 2.36
CA GLU A 53 -7.81 -9.49 3.36
C GLU A 53 -6.52 -9.85 4.09
N LEU A 54 -6.34 -11.11 4.47
CA LEU A 54 -5.15 -11.55 5.18
C LEU A 54 -3.90 -11.42 4.30
N VAL A 55 -3.95 -11.91 3.06
CA VAL A 55 -2.82 -11.88 2.13
C VAL A 55 -2.45 -10.45 1.76
N PHE A 56 -3.43 -9.62 1.36
CA PHE A 56 -3.17 -8.24 0.97
C PHE A 56 -2.84 -7.35 2.17
N GLY A 57 -3.38 -7.63 3.36
CA GLY A 57 -2.99 -7.01 4.61
C GLY A 57 -1.53 -7.30 4.96
N VAL A 58 -1.09 -8.56 4.84
CA VAL A 58 0.32 -8.94 5.04
C VAL A 58 1.24 -8.30 3.99
N PHE A 59 0.80 -8.22 2.72
CA PHE A 59 1.59 -7.55 1.67
C PHE A 59 1.72 -6.05 1.94
N LEU A 60 0.65 -5.40 2.39
CA LEU A 60 0.68 -4.01 2.81
C LEU A 60 1.62 -3.80 4.01
N ALA A 61 1.62 -4.74 4.95
CA ALA A 61 2.48 -4.75 6.14
C ALA A 61 3.98 -4.85 5.79
N ILE A 62 4.34 -5.82 4.95
CA ILE A 62 5.74 -6.05 4.53
C ILE A 62 6.23 -4.94 3.59
N GLY A 63 5.32 -4.15 3.03
CA GLY A 63 5.64 -3.16 2.01
C GLY A 63 5.86 -3.78 0.64
N PHE A 64 5.41 -5.02 0.44
CA PHE A 64 5.48 -5.70 -0.85
C PHE A 64 4.29 -5.29 -1.72
N MET A 65 4.57 -4.83 -2.94
CA MET A 65 3.54 -4.42 -3.92
C MET A 65 2.51 -3.42 -3.36
N THR A 66 2.93 -2.48 -2.49
CA THR A 66 2.06 -1.59 -1.72
C THR A 66 0.97 -0.89 -2.53
N ARG A 67 1.27 -0.44 -3.75
CA ARG A 67 0.26 0.19 -4.63
C ARG A 67 -0.89 -0.75 -4.97
N ILE A 68 -0.58 -1.99 -5.35
CA ILE A 68 -1.60 -2.96 -5.75
C ILE A 68 -2.37 -3.42 -4.52
N SER A 69 -1.69 -3.74 -3.42
CA SER A 69 -2.36 -4.12 -2.18
C SER A 69 -3.28 -3.00 -1.67
N SER A 70 -2.84 -1.74 -1.73
CA SER A 70 -3.64 -0.60 -1.26
C SER A 70 -4.88 -0.37 -2.12
N ILE A 71 -4.79 -0.47 -3.45
CA ILE A 71 -5.95 -0.24 -4.32
C ILE A 71 -6.96 -1.38 -4.26
N LEU A 72 -6.47 -2.62 -4.10
CA LEU A 72 -7.32 -3.80 -3.91
C LEU A 72 -8.06 -3.73 -2.58
N LEU A 73 -7.35 -3.45 -1.49
CA LEU A 73 -7.96 -3.26 -0.17
C LEU A 73 -8.91 -2.06 -0.16
N PHE A 74 -8.59 -0.97 -0.87
CA PHE A 74 -9.47 0.20 -0.99
C PHE A 74 -10.79 -0.16 -1.67
N GLY A 75 -10.73 -0.84 -2.82
CA GLY A 75 -11.93 -1.28 -3.53
C GLY A 75 -12.76 -2.25 -2.69
N PHE A 76 -12.09 -3.15 -1.97
CA PHE A 76 -12.74 -4.07 -1.03
C PHE A 76 -13.44 -3.33 0.12
N THR A 77 -12.78 -2.38 0.78
CA THR A 77 -13.37 -1.58 1.86
C THR A 77 -14.55 -0.74 1.36
N LEU A 78 -14.49 -0.24 0.13
CA LEU A 78 -15.61 0.48 -0.46
C LEU A 78 -16.81 -0.44 -0.70
N ALA A 79 -16.55 -1.64 -1.22
CA ALA A 79 -17.58 -2.65 -1.42
C ALA A 79 -18.22 -3.04 -0.07
N THR A 80 -17.45 -3.23 1.00
CA THR A 80 -18.02 -3.56 2.31
C THR A 80 -18.91 -2.45 2.85
N ILE A 81 -18.57 -1.18 2.63
CA ILE A 81 -19.45 -0.05 2.99
C ILE A 81 -20.78 -0.16 2.23
N VAL A 82 -20.72 -0.31 0.90
CA VAL A 82 -21.95 -0.33 0.06
C VAL A 82 -22.83 -1.54 0.35
N PHE A 83 -22.26 -2.73 0.52
CA PHE A 83 -23.04 -3.96 0.71
C PHE A 83 -23.57 -4.13 2.14
N PHE A 84 -22.83 -3.69 3.16
CA PHE A 84 -23.19 -3.97 4.57
C PHE A 84 -23.78 -2.76 5.31
N HIS A 85 -23.61 -1.54 4.82
CA HIS A 85 -24.05 -0.32 5.53
C HIS A 85 -25.21 0.38 4.83
N ASN A 86 -26.23 -0.37 4.39
CA ASN A 86 -27.37 0.18 3.65
C ASN A 86 -28.36 0.98 4.52
N GLN A 87 -28.19 0.98 5.84
CA GLN A 87 -29.03 1.70 6.82
C GLN A 87 -28.23 2.79 7.54
N LEU A 88 -27.69 3.74 6.78
CA LEU A 88 -26.90 4.88 7.31
C LEU A 88 -27.70 5.83 8.23
N ALA A 89 -29.01 5.61 8.38
CA ALA A 89 -29.88 6.39 9.25
C ALA A 89 -29.70 6.06 10.74
N GLU A 90 -29.14 4.89 11.07
CA GLU A 90 -28.87 4.54 12.47
C GLU A 90 -27.47 4.99 12.92
N PRO A 91 -27.34 5.69 14.07
CA PRO A 91 -26.06 6.16 14.58
C PRO A 91 -24.93 5.11 14.66
N PRO A 92 -25.15 3.86 15.12
CA PRO A 92 -24.08 2.86 15.18
C PRO A 92 -23.60 2.39 13.80
N VAL A 93 -24.51 2.27 12.83
CA VAL A 93 -24.16 1.86 11.45
C VAL A 93 -23.39 2.98 10.75
N LEU A 94 -23.80 4.23 10.95
CA LEU A 94 -23.09 5.39 10.40
C LEU A 94 -21.64 5.48 10.91
N GLN A 95 -21.40 5.23 12.20
CA GLN A 95 -20.04 5.23 12.76
C GLN A 95 -19.15 4.15 12.15
N LEU A 96 -19.70 2.96 11.89
CA LEU A 96 -18.95 1.87 11.26
C LEU A 96 -18.60 2.20 9.80
N ALA A 97 -19.56 2.77 9.06
CA ALA A 97 -19.32 3.24 7.70
C ALA A 97 -18.27 4.35 7.62
N LEU A 98 -18.32 5.33 8.54
CA LEU A 98 -17.35 6.42 8.61
C LEU A 98 -15.94 5.91 8.97
N ARG A 99 -15.84 4.91 9.85
CA ARG A 99 -14.56 4.25 10.17
C ARG A 99 -13.97 3.57 8.93
N ASP A 100 -14.76 2.79 8.21
CA ASP A 100 -14.31 2.11 7.00
C ASP A 100 -13.95 3.12 5.89
N LEU A 101 -14.68 4.24 5.79
CA LEU A 101 -14.36 5.34 4.88
C LEU A 101 -13.02 6.01 5.24
N ALA A 102 -12.73 6.19 6.53
CA ALA A 102 -11.44 6.71 6.99
C ALA A 102 -10.29 5.73 6.67
N ILE A 103 -10.51 4.42 6.84
CA ILE A 103 -9.54 3.39 6.44
C ILE A 103 -9.30 3.44 4.93
N ALA A 104 -10.35 3.55 4.12
CA ALA A 104 -10.26 3.70 2.68
C ALA A 104 -9.44 4.94 2.28
N GLY A 105 -9.66 6.09 2.95
CA GLY A 105 -8.85 7.29 2.77
C GLY A 105 -7.37 7.09 3.12
N GLY A 106 -7.09 6.38 4.22
CA GLY A 106 -5.73 5.99 4.61
C GLY A 106 -5.04 5.11 3.56
N LEU A 107 -5.74 4.13 3.00
CA LEU A 107 -5.24 3.31 1.91
C LEU A 107 -4.95 4.12 0.64
N LEU A 108 -5.80 5.11 0.33
CA LEU A 108 -5.60 5.99 -0.83
C LEU A 108 -4.36 6.87 -0.64
N MET A 109 -4.09 7.34 0.59
CA MET A 109 -2.82 7.98 0.92
C MET A 109 -1.64 7.02 0.73
N VAL A 110 -1.73 5.77 1.20
CA VAL A 110 -0.65 4.79 0.96
C VAL A 110 -0.44 4.51 -0.53
N PHE A 111 -1.51 4.50 -1.33
CA PHE A 111 -1.41 4.39 -2.78
C PHE A 111 -0.69 5.59 -3.41
N ALA A 112 -1.05 6.81 -2.99
CA ALA A 112 -0.44 8.05 -3.48
C ALA A 112 1.05 8.14 -3.09
N TYR A 113 1.40 7.82 -1.84
CA TYR A 113 2.76 7.87 -1.30
C TYR A 113 3.55 6.56 -1.46
N GLY A 114 2.99 5.54 -2.13
CA GLY A 114 3.59 4.21 -2.27
C GLY A 114 4.93 4.20 -3.00
N GLN A 115 5.27 5.28 -3.74
CA GLN A 115 6.59 5.49 -4.36
C GLN A 115 7.56 6.29 -3.48
N ALA A 116 7.08 7.12 -2.54
CA ALA A 116 7.93 7.99 -1.73
C ALA A 116 8.81 7.24 -0.72
N SER A 117 8.63 5.92 -0.58
CA SER A 117 9.43 5.06 0.29
C SER A 117 10.28 4.03 -0.47
N GLY A 118 10.24 4.02 -1.80
CA GLY A 118 11.10 3.18 -2.61
C GLY A 118 12.50 3.78 -2.70
N SER A 119 13.45 3.27 -1.92
CA SER A 119 14.90 3.47 -2.09
C SER A 119 15.36 3.41 -3.55
N VAL A 120 14.61 2.71 -4.42
CA VAL A 120 14.82 2.60 -5.86
C VAL A 120 14.72 3.93 -6.60
N ASP A 121 13.82 4.85 -6.24
CA ASP A 121 13.71 6.14 -6.94
C ASP A 121 14.87 7.06 -6.56
N ILE A 122 15.24 7.10 -5.27
CA ILE A 122 16.42 7.82 -4.79
C ILE A 122 17.70 7.23 -5.42
N TRP A 123 17.79 5.90 -5.54
CA TRP A 123 18.91 5.22 -6.18
C TRP A 123 18.97 5.49 -7.68
N ARG A 124 17.83 5.53 -8.37
CA ARG A 124 17.74 5.88 -9.81
C ARG A 124 18.04 7.34 -10.08
N GLU A 125 17.69 8.24 -9.17
CA GLU A 125 17.98 9.67 -9.29
C GLU A 125 19.47 9.92 -9.06
N ARG A 126 20.06 9.32 -8.01
CA ARG A 126 21.52 9.31 -7.78
C ARG A 126 22.30 8.67 -8.92
N GLU A 127 21.81 7.57 -9.48
CA GLU A 127 22.47 6.90 -10.60
C GLU A 127 22.35 7.73 -11.90
N ARG A 128 21.25 8.46 -12.09
CA ARG A 128 21.09 9.40 -13.22
C ARG A 128 22.04 10.60 -13.09
N THR A 129 22.12 11.22 -11.92
CA THR A 129 23.07 12.32 -11.69
C THR A 129 24.52 11.83 -11.80
N ARG A 130 24.87 10.71 -11.17
CA ARG A 130 26.21 10.11 -11.27
C ARG A 130 26.59 9.77 -12.71
N ARG A 131 25.66 9.24 -13.52
CA ARG A 131 25.92 8.97 -14.95
C ARG A 131 26.04 10.25 -15.77
N ALA A 132 25.29 11.30 -15.44
CA ALA A 132 25.44 12.61 -16.07
C ALA A 132 26.80 13.23 -15.73
N GLU A 133 27.22 13.17 -14.47
CA GLU A 133 28.54 13.62 -14.00
C GLU A 133 29.67 12.84 -14.67
N LEU A 134 29.58 11.51 -14.75
CA LEU A 134 30.59 10.68 -15.42
C LEU A 134 30.69 10.97 -16.93
N ARG A 135 29.57 11.28 -17.59
CA ARG A 135 29.55 11.69 -19.00
C ARG A 135 30.16 13.08 -19.19
N ALA A 136 29.86 14.03 -18.29
CA ALA A 136 30.46 15.36 -18.28
C ALA A 136 31.98 15.27 -18.07
N ALA A 137 32.44 14.55 -17.04
CA ALA A 137 33.87 14.35 -16.75
C ALA A 137 34.60 13.66 -17.91
N LYS A 138 33.97 12.68 -18.57
CA LYS A 138 34.56 12.02 -19.74
C LYS A 138 34.58 12.91 -20.99
N ALA A 139 33.63 13.83 -21.13
CA ALA A 139 33.63 14.83 -22.19
C ALA A 139 34.71 15.90 -21.95
N GLU A 140 34.86 16.35 -20.70
CA GLU A 140 35.94 17.26 -20.28
C GLU A 140 37.32 16.63 -20.47
N ALA A 141 37.51 15.36 -20.09
CA ALA A 141 38.77 14.64 -20.31
C ALA A 141 39.10 14.44 -21.80
N ARG A 142 38.08 14.35 -22.67
CA ARG A 142 38.28 14.32 -24.13
C ARG A 142 38.58 15.70 -24.70
N ALA A 143 38.00 16.76 -24.14
CA ALA A 143 38.22 18.14 -24.57
C ALA A 143 39.59 18.68 -24.13
N ASN A 144 40.05 18.32 -22.94
CA ASN A 144 41.34 18.76 -22.41
C ASN A 144 42.55 17.92 -22.89
N GLY A 145 42.32 16.83 -23.63
CA GLY A 145 43.38 15.91 -24.05
C GLY A 145 44.11 15.26 -22.86
N PRO A 146 45.00 14.27 -23.08
CA PRO A 146 45.88 13.81 -22.02
C PRO A 146 46.66 15.02 -21.48
N ALA A 147 46.56 15.26 -20.17
CA ALA A 147 47.33 16.32 -19.51
C ALA A 147 48.79 16.20 -19.96
N PRO A 148 49.44 17.30 -20.38
CA PRO A 148 50.84 17.24 -20.76
C PRO A 148 51.55 16.58 -19.59
N ALA A 149 52.20 15.45 -19.86
CA ALA A 149 53.04 14.77 -18.89
C ALA A 149 53.92 15.87 -18.31
N VAL A 150 53.73 16.17 -17.01
CA VAL A 150 54.57 17.12 -16.31
C VAL A 150 55.94 16.48 -16.34
N ALA A 151 56.70 16.86 -17.37
CA ALA A 151 58.09 16.54 -17.53
C ALA A 151 58.79 17.35 -16.43
N THR A 152 58.87 16.74 -15.25
CA THR A 152 59.88 17.08 -14.27
C THR A 152 61.21 16.69 -14.89
N GLU A 153 61.90 17.73 -15.37
CA GLU A 153 63.34 17.93 -15.55
C GLU A 153 64.22 16.73 -15.96
#